data_AF-E9DL13-F1
#
_entry.id   AF-E9DL13-F1
#
_cell.length_a   1.000
_cell.length_b   1.000
_cell.length_c   1.000
_cell.angle_alpha   90.00
_cell.angle_beta   90.00
_cell.angle_gamma   90.00
#
_symmetry.space_group_name_H-M   'P 1'
#
loop_
_entity.id
_entity.type
_entity.pdbx_description
1 polymer ?
#
loop_
_entity_poly.entity_id
_entity_poly.type
_entity_poly.pdbx_seq_one_letter_code
_entity_poly.pdbx_strand_id
1 'polypeptide(L)'
;MKQLDKPDKDQGLKAEIQSIFTEHKGNYGYRRIHLELRNRGFLVNHKRVQKELNAQTGQMAPMTDKVADTKEFPKTNDGEQSLVSFVGALAILASLMLALRYYIK
;
A
#
# COMPACT_ATOMS: atom_id res chain seq x y z
N MET A 1 4.49 1.98 37.72
CA MET A 1 3.31 2.11 36.83
C MET A 1 2.76 3.53 36.92
N LYS A 2 2.14 4.02 35.84
CA LYS A 2 1.44 5.31 35.64
C LYS A 2 2.21 6.37 34.83
N GLN A 3 2.00 6.34 33.51
CA GLN A 3 1.99 7.55 32.66
C GLN A 3 0.51 7.76 32.31
N LEU A 4 -0.26 8.41 33.19
CA LEU A 4 -0.67 9.82 33.11
C LEU A 4 -1.36 10.16 31.78
N ASP A 5 -2.68 10.17 31.86
CA ASP A 5 -3.67 10.83 30.99
C ASP A 5 -3.18 12.21 30.53
N LYS A 6 -2.41 12.23 29.45
CA LYS A 6 -2.35 13.43 28.62
C LYS A 6 -3.61 13.38 27.76
N PRO A 7 -4.41 14.46 27.67
CA PRO A 7 -5.49 14.50 26.70
C PRO A 7 -4.87 14.12 25.36
N ASP A 8 -5.49 13.17 24.67
CA ASP A 8 -4.95 12.50 23.49
C ASP A 8 -4.71 13.57 22.41
N LYS A 9 -3.55 14.25 22.46
CA LYS A 9 -3.11 15.21 21.45
C LYS A 9 -2.98 14.51 20.09
N ASP A 10 -2.97 13.19 20.11
CA ASP A 10 -2.97 12.34 18.93
C ASP A 10 -4.41 12.00 18.45
N GLN A 11 -5.50 12.40 19.13
CA GLN A 11 -6.87 12.22 18.63
C GLN A 11 -7.09 12.96 17.30
N GLY A 12 -6.66 14.22 17.22
CA GLY A 12 -6.73 14.99 15.98
C GLY A 12 -5.91 14.35 14.87
N LEU A 13 -4.71 13.85 15.20
CA LEU A 13 -3.86 13.15 14.24
C LEU A 13 -4.48 11.83 13.75
N LYS A 14 -5.05 11.03 14.65
CA LYS A 14 -5.71 9.76 14.33
C LYS A 14 -6.92 9.99 13.44
N ALA A 15 -7.74 10.99 13.76
CA ALA A 15 -8.89 11.39 12.94
C ALA A 15 -8.46 11.84 11.55
N GLU A 16 -7.36 12.61 11.46
CA GLU A 16 -6.82 13.06 10.18
C GLU A 16 -6.28 11.91 9.32
N ILE A 17 -5.54 10.98 9.93
CA ILE A 17 -5.06 9.76 9.27
C ILE A 17 -6.25 8.96 8.72
N GLN A 18 -7.31 8.81 9.50
CA GLN A 18 -8.52 8.11 9.08
C GLN A 18 -9.27 8.85 7.97
N SER A 19 -9.32 10.18 8.03
CA SER A 19 -9.91 11.02 6.98
C SER A 19 -9.16 10.81 5.65
N ILE A 20 -7.83 10.94 5.64
CA ILE A 20 -7.01 10.73 4.43
C ILE A 20 -7.16 9.29 3.91
N PHE A 21 -7.18 8.30 4.81
CA PHE A 21 -7.34 6.91 4.43
C PHE A 21 -8.69 6.63 3.77
N THR A 22 -9.78 7.16 4.33
CA THR A 22 -11.14 7.00 3.78
C THR A 22 -11.36 7.81 2.51
N GLU A 23 -10.85 9.03 2.44
CA GLU A 23 -10.85 9.90 1.24
C GLU A 23 -10.24 9.18 0.03
N HIS A 24 -9.15 8.44 0.25
CA HIS A 24 -8.49 7.65 -0.79
C HIS A 24 -8.95 6.18 -0.86
N LYS A 25 -10.11 5.84 -0.27
CA LYS A 25 -10.70 4.48 -0.30
C LYS A 25 -9.76 3.38 0.20
N GLY A 26 -8.89 3.70 1.14
CA GLY A 26 -7.87 2.78 1.66
C GLY A 26 -6.73 2.45 0.69
N ASN A 27 -6.69 3.08 -0.50
CA ASN A 27 -5.61 2.86 -1.45
C ASN A 27 -4.29 3.48 -1.01
N TYR A 28 -4.31 4.36 -0.01
CA TYR A 28 -3.13 5.05 0.49
C TYR A 28 -2.52 4.29 1.67
N GLY A 29 -1.26 3.86 1.50
CA GLY A 29 -0.45 3.33 2.60
C GLY A 29 0.21 4.44 3.42
N TYR A 30 0.83 4.07 4.54
CA TYR A 30 1.45 5.00 5.51
C TYR A 30 2.41 6.03 4.89
N ARG A 31 3.13 5.66 3.81
CA ARG A 31 4.05 6.56 3.10
C ARG A 31 3.32 7.73 2.44
N ARG A 32 2.17 7.48 1.82
CA ARG A 32 1.35 8.51 1.16
C ARG A 32 0.58 9.34 2.18
N ILE A 33 0.05 8.71 3.21
CA ILE A 33 -0.62 9.39 4.33
C ILE A 33 0.34 10.36 5.03
N HIS A 34 1.60 9.98 5.25
CA HIS A 34 2.59 10.88 5.86
C HIS A 34 2.87 12.13 5.01
N LEU A 35 2.88 12.01 3.67
CA LEU A 35 3.06 13.16 2.78
C LEU A 35 1.87 14.11 2.86
N GLU A 36 0.64 13.59 2.82
CA GLU A 36 -0.58 14.39 3.00
C GLU A 36 -0.61 15.11 4.35
N LEU A 37 -0.25 14.41 5.43
CA LEU A 37 -0.13 15.02 6.76
C LEU A 37 0.86 16.18 6.78
N ARG A 38 2.00 16.05 6.10
CA ARG A 38 2.98 17.13 5.99
C ARG A 38 2.42 18.32 5.21
N ASN A 39 1.67 18.08 4.15
CA ASN A 39 1.01 19.12 3.36
C ASN A 39 -0.05 19.87 4.19
N ARG A 40 -0.73 19.18 5.09
CA ARG A 40 -1.72 19.75 6.03
C ARG A 40 -1.09 20.39 7.28
N GLY A 41 0.25 20.49 7.33
CA GLY A 41 0.98 21.17 8.40
C GLY A 41 1.34 20.30 9.61
N PHE A 42 1.12 18.98 9.55
CA PHE A 42 1.47 18.08 10.63
C PHE A 42 2.94 17.64 10.56
N LEU A 43 3.71 18.00 11.58
CA LEU A 43 5.10 17.58 11.77
C LEU A 43 5.17 16.25 12.53
N VAL A 44 4.82 15.15 11.86
CA VAL A 44 4.76 13.81 12.46
C VAL A 44 5.77 12.90 11.80
N ASN A 45 6.48 12.08 12.59
CA ASN A 45 7.40 11.09 12.02
C ASN A 45 6.62 9.97 11.30
N HIS A 46 7.07 9.58 10.10
CA HIS A 46 6.48 8.49 9.30
C HIS A 46 6.39 7.16 10.06
N LYS A 47 7.30 6.90 11.02
CA LYS A 47 7.23 5.71 11.89
C LYS A 47 6.01 5.72 12.83
N ARG A 48 5.62 6.90 13.34
CA ARG A 48 4.40 7.02 14.17
C ARG A 48 3.16 6.78 13.32
N VAL A 49 3.09 7.38 12.12
CA VAL A 49 1.98 7.16 11.17
C VAL A 49 1.82 5.68 10.83
N GLN A 50 2.93 4.96 10.62
CA GLN A 50 2.90 3.52 10.36
C GLN A 50 2.34 2.73 11.55
N LYS A 51 2.74 3.07 12.79
CA LYS A 51 2.24 2.42 13.99
C LYS A 51 0.74 2.69 14.20
N GLU A 52 0.31 3.94 14.02
CA GLU A 52 -1.10 4.33 14.14
C GLU A 52 -1.96 3.65 13.06
N LEU A 53 -1.51 3.62 11.80
CA LEU A 53 -2.21 2.91 10.73
C LEU A 53 -2.33 1.42 11.05
N ASN A 54 -1.24 0.76 11.47
CA ASN A 54 -1.28 -0.66 11.82
C ASN A 54 -2.20 -0.94 13.02
N ALA A 55 -2.25 -0.02 13.99
CA ALA A 55 -3.14 -0.13 15.14
C ALA A 55 -4.62 0.08 14.75
N GLN A 56 -4.91 0.99 13.82
CA GLN A 56 -6.26 1.28 13.32
C GLN A 56 -6.77 0.21 12.34
N THR A 57 -5.92 -0.31 11.46
CA THR A 57 -6.27 -1.41 10.52
C THR A 57 -6.62 -2.70 11.27
N GLY A 58 -6.11 -2.91 12.48
CA GLY A 58 -6.54 -4.01 13.35
C GLY A 58 -7.96 -3.84 13.93
N GLN A 59 -8.54 -2.63 13.86
CA GLN A 59 -9.85 -2.29 14.43
C GLN A 59 -10.92 -2.00 13.36
N MET A 60 -10.53 -1.53 12.17
CA MET A 60 -11.40 -1.43 11.01
C MET A 60 -11.37 -2.74 10.22
N ALA A 61 -12.46 -3.51 10.33
CA ALA A 61 -12.75 -4.55 9.34
C ALA A 61 -12.63 -3.95 7.93
N PRO A 62 -12.13 -4.69 6.92
CA PRO A 62 -12.12 -4.18 5.57
C PRO A 62 -13.56 -3.82 5.19
N MET A 63 -13.81 -2.54 4.89
CA MET A 63 -15.00 -2.13 4.14
C MET A 63 -14.81 -2.65 2.71
N THR A 64 -14.96 -3.95 2.54
CA THR A 64 -15.42 -4.50 1.27
C THR A 64 -16.89 -4.20 1.24
N ASP A 65 -17.30 -3.23 0.45
CA ASP A 65 -18.68 -3.19 -0.03
C ASP A 65 -19.02 -4.60 -0.49
N LYS A 66 -20.10 -5.17 0.06
CA LYS A 66 -20.67 -6.41 -0.44
C LYS A 66 -21.22 -6.13 -1.84
N VAL A 67 -20.35 -6.14 -2.84
CA VAL A 67 -20.74 -6.69 -4.12
C VAL A 67 -20.59 -8.19 -3.94
N ALA A 68 -21.73 -8.84 -3.76
CA ALA A 68 -21.85 -10.28 -3.78
C ALA A 68 -21.38 -10.77 -5.15
N ASP A 69 -20.11 -11.15 -5.23
CA ASP A 69 -19.62 -12.21 -6.08
C ASP A 69 -18.40 -12.81 -5.38
N THR A 70 -18.65 -13.87 -4.61
CA THR A 70 -17.62 -14.76 -4.08
C THR A 70 -16.84 -15.35 -5.25
N LYS A 71 -15.58 -14.93 -5.41
CA LYS A 71 -14.53 -15.86 -5.82
C LYS A 71 -13.35 -15.69 -4.88
N GLU A 72 -13.11 -16.76 -4.13
CA GLU A 72 -12.13 -16.87 -3.07
C GLU A 72 -10.74 -16.43 -3.52
N PHE A 73 -9.98 -15.81 -2.61
CA PHE A 73 -8.52 -15.76 -2.72
C PHE A 73 -7.94 -16.98 -2.00
N PRO A 74 -7.32 -17.96 -2.68
CA PRO A 74 -6.47 -18.93 -2.02
C PRO A 74 -5.06 -18.35 -1.82
N LYS A 75 -4.48 -18.65 -0.64
CA LYS A 75 -3.08 -18.37 -0.33
C LYS A 75 -2.16 -19.48 -0.88
N THR A 76 -0.93 -19.03 -1.16
CA THR A 76 0.36 -19.74 -1.16
C THR A 76 0.65 -20.69 -2.33
N ASN A 77 1.57 -20.19 -3.18
CA ASN A 77 2.73 -20.87 -3.76
C ASN A 77 2.66 -22.39 -3.92
N ASP A 78 2.21 -22.81 -5.11
CA ASP A 78 2.72 -23.94 -5.89
C ASP A 78 2.23 -23.73 -7.35
N GLY A 79 3.14 -23.51 -8.30
CA GLY A 79 2.84 -23.67 -9.74
C GLY A 79 2.50 -22.42 -10.60
N GLU A 80 2.26 -21.23 -10.04
CA GLU A 80 1.91 -20.04 -10.86
C GLU A 80 3.09 -19.08 -11.14
N GLN A 81 4.30 -19.60 -11.34
CA GLN A 81 5.43 -18.82 -11.90
C GLN A 81 5.40 -18.71 -13.44
N SER A 82 4.38 -19.27 -14.09
CA SER A 82 4.42 -19.48 -15.54
C SER A 82 4.06 -18.23 -16.35
N LEU A 83 3.08 -17.39 -15.98
CA LEU A 83 2.67 -16.27 -16.87
C LEU A 83 3.45 -14.96 -16.70
N VAL A 84 3.91 -14.65 -15.50
CA VAL A 84 4.72 -13.44 -15.21
C VAL A 84 6.19 -13.56 -15.66
N SER A 85 6.64 -14.76 -16.05
CA SER A 85 7.97 -14.97 -16.65
C SER A 85 7.99 -14.77 -18.18
N PHE A 86 6.85 -14.91 -18.88
CA PHE A 86 6.81 -14.73 -20.34
C PHE A 86 6.97 -13.28 -20.79
N VAL A 87 6.45 -12.31 -20.03
CA VAL A 87 6.61 -10.89 -20.36
C VAL A 87 8.09 -10.48 -20.30
N GLY A 88 8.84 -11.02 -19.32
CA GLY A 88 10.28 -10.83 -19.22
C GLY A 88 11.05 -11.53 -20.35
N ALA A 89 10.69 -12.77 -20.69
CA ALA A 89 11.33 -13.51 -21.79
C ALA A 89 11.10 -12.85 -23.16
N LEU A 90 9.91 -12.30 -23.42
CA LEU A 90 9.59 -11.53 -24.62
C LEU A 90 10.44 -10.26 -24.75
N ALA A 91 10.68 -9.54 -23.64
CA ALA A 91 11.52 -8.35 -23.64
C ALA A 91 12.99 -8.65 -23.96
N ILE A 92 13.52 -9.77 -23.45
CA ILE A 92 14.90 -10.21 -23.74
C ILE A 92 15.04 -10.65 -25.21
N LEU A 93 14.08 -11.42 -25.74
CA LEU A 93 14.08 -11.84 -27.14
C LEU A 93 13.98 -10.66 -28.11
N ALA A 94 13.14 -9.67 -27.82
CA ALA A 94 13.03 -8.46 -28.62
C ALA A 94 14.34 -7.64 -28.61
N SER A 95 14.99 -7.54 -27.45
CA SER A 95 16.29 -6.85 -27.31
C SER A 95 17.41 -7.56 -28.08
N LEU A 96 17.44 -8.90 -28.04
CA LEU A 96 18.41 -9.70 -28.78
C LEU A 96 18.18 -9.64 -30.30
N MET A 97 16.93 -9.73 -30.76
CA MET A 97 16.55 -9.55 -32.17
C MET A 97 17.00 -8.18 -32.72
N LEU A 98 16.84 -7.11 -31.93
CA LEU A 98 17.26 -5.77 -32.32
C LEU A 98 18.79 -5.65 -32.42
N ALA A 99 19.52 -6.25 -31.46
CA ALA A 99 20.98 -6.28 -31.47
C ALA A 99 21.54 -7.06 -32.67
N LEU A 100 20.91 -8.18 -33.05
CA LEU A 100 21.27 -8.94 -34.24
C LEU A 100 21.04 -8.12 -35.53
N ARG A 101 19.92 -7.39 -35.62
CA ARG A 101 19.65 -6.49 -36.76
C ARG A 101 20.68 -5.37 -36.89
N TYR A 102 21.16 -4.83 -35.76
CA TYR A 102 22.21 -3.81 -35.74
C TYR A 102 23.56 -4.37 -36.16
N TYR A 103 23.89 -5.61 -35.77
CA TYR A 103 25.19 -6.22 -36.04
C TYR A 103 25.37 -6.72 -37.49
N ILE A 104 24.28 -7.01 -38.20
CA ILE A 104 24.30 -7.51 -39.59
C ILE A 104 24.27 -6.35 -40.63
N LYS A 105 24.19 -5.09 -40.17
CA LYS A 105 24.28 -3.89 -41.01
C LYS A 105 25.66 -3.26 -40.90
#